data_AF-A0A2T7PN12-F1
#
_entry.id   AF-A0A2T7PN12-F1
#
_cell.length_a   1.000
_cell.length_b   1.000
_cell.length_c   1.000
_cell.angle_alpha   90.00
_cell.angle_beta   90.00
_cell.angle_gamma   90.00
#
_symmetry.space_group_name_H-M   'P 1'
#
loop_
_entity.id
_entity.type
_entity.pdbx_description
1 polymer ?
#
loop_
_entity_poly.entity_id
_entity_poly.type
_entity_poly.pdbx_seq_one_letter_code
_entity_poly.pdbx_strand_id
1 'polypeptide(L)'
;MCPLLRGSSREFFGACPVSACALSFVRSNDNLTADAVVFHDLPEKLAVPQRTSPTQVYVFMHMESPVHVSDRYKSTLWNARAREVPTRAFLLSLRRNKTKAVAWFSSHCNVQSRRDEYVARLRRVIPVDIYGRCGSLQCTGPTCEQMLSTDYMFYLSYENSFCQDYVTEKFFRVFKENVYVVPVVRGGADYDKYFMRGVYVDSEWFESPEDLGRHLLELMEDEETYVDMLWRRAHFLYHEHGIVDAKCQLCHRLHNVHRFAKTYPDLYEWNHHNRCRPPNTNELRDTNPVFWQLVSLNSFSAEPAPTGNVTLCKNFML
;
A
#
# COMPACT_ATOMS: atom_id res chain seq x y z
N MET A 1 4.74 8.26 17.49
CA MET A 1 3.38 7.94 17.97
C MET A 1 2.47 7.77 16.77
N CYS A 2 1.90 6.58 16.56
CA CYS A 2 0.99 6.31 15.46
C CYS A 2 -0.35 7.04 15.70
N PRO A 3 -0.81 7.94 14.81
CA PRO A 3 -2.07 8.66 15.02
C PRO A 3 -3.33 7.80 14.82
N LEU A 4 -3.18 6.53 14.38
CA LEU A 4 -4.26 5.52 14.23
C LEU A 4 -4.92 5.10 15.56
N LEU A 5 -4.44 5.64 16.67
CA LEU A 5 -4.63 5.14 18.03
C LEU A 5 -5.06 6.26 19.01
N ARG A 6 -5.79 7.29 18.55
CA ARG A 6 -6.44 8.27 19.45
C ARG A 6 -7.95 8.10 19.38
N GLY A 7 -8.57 7.78 20.50
CA GLY A 7 -10.02 7.59 20.66
C GLY A 7 -10.33 6.74 21.88
N SER A 8 -11.61 6.69 22.29
CA SER A 8 -12.04 5.90 23.46
C SER A 8 -12.38 4.45 23.09
N SER A 9 -12.31 3.50 24.03
CA SER A 9 -12.77 2.12 23.80
C SER A 9 -14.22 2.08 23.29
N ARG A 10 -15.09 2.98 23.77
CA ARG A 10 -16.48 3.09 23.33
C ARG A 10 -16.61 3.55 21.88
N GLU A 11 -15.75 4.47 21.45
CA GLU A 11 -15.70 4.99 20.08
C GLU A 11 -15.23 3.91 19.09
N PHE A 12 -14.30 3.05 19.50
CA PHE A 12 -13.78 2.00 18.62
C PHE A 12 -14.59 0.71 18.65
N PHE A 13 -15.05 0.26 19.81
CA PHE A 13 -15.68 -1.05 19.95
C PHE A 13 -17.20 -0.99 20.11
N GLY A 14 -17.78 0.18 20.39
CA GLY A 14 -19.21 0.32 20.65
C GLY A 14 -20.12 -0.06 19.48
N ALA A 15 -19.62 0.06 18.25
CA ALA A 15 -20.32 -0.34 17.02
C ALA A 15 -19.92 -1.74 16.51
N CYS A 16 -18.97 -2.42 17.16
CA CYS A 16 -18.50 -3.73 16.72
C CYS A 16 -19.50 -4.84 17.11
N PRO A 17 -19.67 -5.89 16.29
CA PRO A 17 -20.43 -7.08 16.66
C PRO A 17 -19.90 -7.76 17.93
N VAL A 18 -18.58 -7.67 18.16
CA VAL A 18 -17.92 -8.01 19.43
C VAL A 18 -17.34 -6.73 20.00
N SER A 19 -17.91 -6.26 21.11
CA SER A 19 -17.59 -4.97 21.73
C SER A 19 -16.90 -5.09 23.09
N ALA A 20 -16.70 -6.31 23.60
CA ALA A 20 -16.05 -6.61 24.87
C ALA A 20 -14.51 -6.51 24.79
N CYS A 21 -13.99 -5.43 24.24
CA CYS A 21 -12.57 -5.10 24.23
C CYS A 21 -12.36 -3.68 24.75
N ALA A 22 -11.25 -3.47 25.45
CA ALA A 22 -10.80 -2.15 25.86
C ALA A 22 -9.40 -1.91 25.27
N LEU A 23 -9.16 -0.69 24.78
CA LEU A 23 -7.86 -0.31 24.24
C LEU A 23 -7.19 0.67 25.19
N SER A 24 -5.93 0.43 25.51
CA SER A 24 -5.10 1.37 26.25
C SER A 24 -3.80 1.69 25.51
N PHE A 25 -3.27 2.88 25.79
CA PHE A 25 -2.02 3.40 25.25
C PHE A 25 -0.95 3.61 26.34
N VAL A 26 -1.28 3.30 27.60
CA VAL A 26 -0.37 3.48 28.74
C VAL A 26 0.53 2.26 28.88
N ARG A 27 1.75 2.36 28.32
CA ARG A 27 2.70 1.24 28.24
C ARG A 27 3.17 0.71 29.61
N SER A 28 3.21 1.53 30.65
CA SER A 28 3.90 1.19 31.91
C SER A 28 3.09 0.29 32.84
N ASN A 29 1.76 0.41 32.87
CA ASN A 29 0.90 -0.36 33.79
C ASN A 29 0.08 -1.44 33.07
N ASP A 30 -0.32 -1.22 31.81
CA ASP A 30 -1.26 -2.11 31.13
C ASP A 30 -0.58 -3.30 30.43
N ASN A 31 0.74 -3.25 30.24
CA ASN A 31 1.48 -4.40 29.71
C ASN A 31 1.42 -5.62 30.66
N LEU A 32 1.17 -5.39 31.96
CA LEU A 32 1.06 -6.44 32.97
C LEU A 32 -0.31 -7.12 33.00
N THR A 33 -1.37 -6.40 32.63
CA THR A 33 -2.77 -6.85 32.80
C THR A 33 -3.52 -7.05 31.48
N ALA A 34 -2.96 -6.63 30.34
CA ALA A 34 -3.61 -6.77 29.05
C ALA A 34 -3.67 -8.22 28.56
N ASP A 35 -4.83 -8.62 28.03
CA ASP A 35 -5.03 -9.90 27.34
C ASP A 35 -4.26 -9.97 26.03
N ALA A 36 -4.06 -8.81 25.38
CA ALA A 36 -3.28 -8.71 24.16
C ALA A 36 -2.43 -7.45 24.10
N VAL A 37 -1.22 -7.58 23.57
CA VAL A 37 -0.28 -6.46 23.37
C VAL A 37 0.00 -6.31 21.87
N VAL A 38 -0.33 -5.13 21.33
CA VAL A 38 -0.16 -4.82 19.90
C VAL A 38 1.11 -4.01 19.70
N PHE A 39 2.02 -4.52 18.87
CA PHE A 39 3.29 -3.87 18.55
C PHE A 39 3.30 -3.41 17.10
N HIS A 40 3.89 -2.23 16.88
CA HIS A 40 4.15 -1.67 15.56
C HIS A 40 5.59 -1.15 15.53
N ASP A 41 6.55 -1.89 14.98
CA ASP A 41 7.93 -1.41 14.67
C ASP A 41 8.78 -2.55 14.07
N LEU A 42 10.07 -2.33 13.86
CA LEU A 42 11.03 -3.38 13.51
C LEU A 42 11.05 -4.52 14.55
N PRO A 43 10.87 -5.79 14.14
CA PRO A 43 11.03 -6.96 15.01
C PRO A 43 12.37 -7.00 15.74
N GLU A 44 13.44 -6.52 15.09
CA GLU A 44 14.81 -6.51 15.65
C GLU A 44 15.03 -5.40 16.71
N LYS A 45 14.22 -4.33 16.68
CA LYS A 45 14.39 -3.17 17.58
C LYS A 45 13.52 -3.20 18.82
N LEU A 46 12.53 -4.10 18.85
CA LEU A 46 11.69 -4.32 20.00
C LEU A 46 12.07 -5.66 20.64
N ALA A 47 12.74 -5.62 21.79
CA ALA A 47 12.74 -6.79 22.66
C ALA A 47 11.28 -7.12 22.96
N VAL A 48 10.80 -8.29 22.50
CA VAL A 48 9.44 -8.76 22.79
C VAL A 48 9.29 -8.73 24.32
N PRO A 49 8.39 -7.90 24.88
CA PRO A 49 8.25 -7.81 26.32
C PRO A 49 8.02 -9.20 26.91
N GLN A 50 8.61 -9.48 28.06
CA GLN A 50 8.35 -10.73 28.78
C GLN A 50 6.85 -10.89 29.00
N ARG A 51 6.32 -12.08 28.64
CA ARG A 51 4.90 -12.39 28.84
C ARG A 51 4.57 -12.29 30.32
N THR A 52 3.53 -11.55 30.62
CA THR A 52 3.09 -11.34 32.01
C THR A 52 2.01 -12.35 32.41
N SER A 53 1.43 -13.04 31.43
CA SER A 53 0.50 -14.17 31.59
C SER A 53 0.68 -15.23 30.49
N PRO A 54 0.47 -16.53 30.78
CA PRO A 54 0.47 -17.60 29.78
C PRO A 54 -0.59 -17.41 28.68
N THR A 55 -1.69 -16.71 28.98
CA THR A 55 -2.80 -16.47 28.05
C THR A 55 -2.65 -15.19 27.22
N GLN A 56 -1.63 -14.37 27.52
CA GLN A 56 -1.40 -13.08 26.85
C GLN A 56 -1.01 -13.28 25.39
N VAL A 57 -1.71 -12.60 24.49
CA VAL A 57 -1.51 -12.68 23.04
C VAL A 57 -0.70 -11.48 22.55
N TYR A 58 0.38 -11.75 21.82
CA TYR A 58 1.17 -10.69 21.20
C TYR A 58 0.68 -10.57 19.76
N VAL A 59 0.43 -9.35 19.31
CA VAL A 59 -0.06 -9.06 17.96
C VAL A 59 0.91 -8.10 17.31
N PHE A 60 1.59 -8.54 16.26
CA PHE A 60 2.44 -7.68 15.46
C PHE A 60 1.67 -7.10 14.27
N MET A 61 1.78 -5.79 14.07
CA MET A 61 1.17 -5.06 12.96
C MET A 61 2.21 -4.21 12.24
N HIS A 62 2.31 -4.36 10.92
CA HIS A 62 3.24 -3.62 10.09
C HIS A 62 2.61 -3.27 8.74
N MET A 63 2.80 -2.04 8.25
CA MET A 63 2.27 -1.57 6.96
C MET A 63 3.37 -1.22 5.95
N GLU A 64 4.64 -1.33 6.35
CA GLU A 64 5.79 -1.09 5.49
C GLU A 64 6.38 -2.41 5.00
N SER A 65 7.20 -2.35 3.95
CA SER A 65 7.94 -3.53 3.52
C SER A 65 9.11 -3.84 4.47
N PRO A 66 9.57 -5.09 4.55
CA PRO A 66 10.74 -5.47 5.35
C PRO A 66 12.01 -4.66 5.01
N VAL A 67 12.11 -4.15 3.77
CA VAL A 67 13.28 -3.42 3.26
C VAL A 67 13.26 -1.92 3.59
N HIS A 68 12.10 -1.35 3.92
CA HIS A 68 11.92 0.12 4.03
C HIS A 68 11.41 0.59 5.39
N VAL A 69 11.72 -0.14 6.46
CA VAL A 69 11.20 0.20 7.79
C VAL A 69 11.88 1.47 8.31
N SER A 70 11.14 2.58 8.31
CA SER A 70 11.55 3.83 8.97
C SER A 70 10.39 4.41 9.78
N ASP A 71 10.70 5.06 10.90
CA ASP A 71 9.79 5.51 11.97
C ASP A 71 8.75 6.58 11.56
N ARG A 72 8.57 6.86 10.27
CA ARG A 72 7.88 8.06 9.79
C ARG A 72 6.58 7.76 9.03
N TYR A 73 5.66 7.04 9.67
CA TYR A 73 4.31 6.89 9.11
C TYR A 73 3.34 7.96 9.64
N LYS A 74 2.84 8.78 8.72
CA LYS A 74 1.68 9.66 8.96
C LYS A 74 0.43 8.89 8.53
N SER A 75 -0.51 8.72 9.45
CA SER A 75 -1.83 8.15 9.16
C SER A 75 -2.57 9.02 8.15
N THR A 76 -3.04 8.44 7.06
CA THR A 76 -4.14 9.02 6.30
C THR A 76 -5.38 8.26 6.75
N LEU A 77 -6.28 8.92 7.48
CA LEU A 77 -7.60 8.36 7.78
C LEU A 77 -8.39 8.39 6.47
N TRP A 78 -8.69 7.22 5.94
CA TRP A 78 -9.49 7.05 4.74
C TRP A 78 -10.95 7.07 5.15
N ASN A 79 -11.57 8.25 5.14
CA ASN A 79 -13.02 8.37 5.30
C ASN A 79 -13.62 8.32 3.88
N ALA A 80 -14.47 7.35 3.55
CA ALA A 80 -15.20 7.34 2.27
C ALA A 80 -16.63 6.83 2.48
N ARG A 81 -17.62 7.72 2.36
CA ARG A 81 -19.06 7.45 2.54
C ARG A 81 -19.55 6.30 1.69
N ALA A 82 -20.60 5.62 2.16
CA ALA A 82 -21.38 4.71 1.33
C ALA A 82 -21.72 5.40 0.01
N ARG A 83 -21.23 4.81 -1.08
CA ARG A 83 -21.08 5.50 -2.36
C ARG A 83 -22.10 4.98 -3.37
N GLU A 84 -22.80 5.90 -4.01
CA GLU A 84 -23.49 5.60 -5.25
C GLU A 84 -22.46 5.36 -6.36
N VAL A 85 -22.59 4.21 -7.02
CA VAL A 85 -21.75 3.88 -8.18
C VAL A 85 -22.03 4.92 -9.28
N PRO A 86 -21.00 5.57 -9.85
CA PRO A 86 -21.17 6.54 -10.93
C PRO A 86 -21.81 5.90 -12.16
N THR A 87 -22.60 6.68 -12.90
CA THR A 87 -23.14 6.22 -14.18
C THR A 87 -22.02 6.13 -15.22
N ARG A 88 -22.13 5.21 -16.19
CA ARG A 88 -21.19 5.15 -17.32
C ARG A 88 -21.16 6.45 -18.12
N ALA A 89 -22.30 7.13 -18.29
CA ALA A 89 -22.38 8.43 -18.97
C ALA A 89 -21.54 9.52 -18.26
N PHE A 90 -21.56 9.56 -16.93
CA PHE A 90 -20.70 10.44 -16.15
C PHE A 90 -19.20 10.09 -16.32
N LEU A 91 -18.85 8.80 -16.30
CA LEU A 91 -17.46 8.38 -16.50
C LEU A 91 -16.95 8.69 -17.91
N LEU A 92 -17.80 8.57 -18.93
CA LEU A 92 -17.51 8.95 -20.31
C LEU A 92 -17.21 10.45 -20.43
N SER A 93 -18.08 11.30 -19.86
CA SER A 93 -17.84 12.75 -19.89
C SER A 93 -16.58 13.13 -19.13
N LEU A 94 -16.32 12.48 -17.99
CA LEU A 94 -15.10 12.67 -17.24
C LEU A 94 -13.85 12.25 -18.02
N ARG A 95 -13.87 11.07 -18.66
CA ARG A 95 -12.75 10.58 -19.50
C ARG A 95 -12.40 11.59 -20.58
N ARG A 96 -13.39 12.13 -21.29
CA ARG A 96 -13.20 13.07 -22.41
C ARG A 96 -12.60 14.41 -21.99
N ASN A 97 -12.72 14.78 -20.72
CA ASN A 97 -12.15 16.02 -20.18
C ASN A 97 -10.70 15.85 -19.71
N LYS A 98 -10.20 14.61 -19.55
CA LYS A 98 -8.81 14.35 -19.14
C LYS A 98 -7.89 14.66 -20.31
N THR A 99 -6.83 15.42 -20.04
CA THR A 99 -5.86 15.86 -21.07
C THR A 99 -4.44 15.36 -20.80
N LYS A 100 -4.17 14.85 -19.59
CA LYS A 100 -2.86 14.36 -19.17
C LYS A 100 -2.85 12.84 -19.10
N ALA A 101 -1.72 12.26 -19.48
CA ALA A 101 -1.57 10.81 -19.52
C ALA A 101 -1.37 10.23 -18.12
N VAL A 102 -0.19 10.45 -17.51
CA VAL A 102 0.21 9.74 -16.29
C VAL A 102 0.66 10.71 -15.20
N ALA A 103 0.18 10.51 -13.97
CA ALA A 103 0.70 11.14 -12.77
C ALA A 103 1.44 10.13 -11.87
N TRP A 104 2.51 10.57 -11.22
CA TRP A 104 3.19 9.78 -10.20
C TRP A 104 3.54 10.63 -8.98
N PHE A 105 3.10 10.21 -7.79
CA PHE A 105 3.46 10.89 -6.54
C PHE A 105 4.56 10.11 -5.84
N SER A 106 5.76 10.67 -5.80
CA SER A 106 6.92 9.98 -5.26
C SER A 106 7.86 10.93 -4.54
N SER A 107 8.18 10.57 -3.30
CA SER A 107 9.12 11.31 -2.45
C SER A 107 10.17 10.41 -1.78
N HIS A 108 10.22 9.14 -2.15
CA HIS A 108 11.23 8.19 -1.70
C HIS A 108 11.90 7.59 -2.95
N CYS A 109 13.09 8.10 -3.29
CA CYS A 109 13.81 7.76 -4.51
C CYS A 109 14.91 6.74 -4.20
N ASN A 110 15.51 6.11 -5.21
CA ASN A 110 16.59 5.14 -5.04
C ASN A 110 16.18 3.99 -4.10
N VAL A 111 15.05 3.37 -4.40
CA VAL A 111 14.46 2.30 -3.59
C VAL A 111 14.71 0.93 -4.21
N GLN A 112 14.55 -0.13 -3.42
CA GLN A 112 14.75 -1.52 -3.85
C GLN A 112 14.04 -1.88 -5.16
N SER A 113 12.85 -1.34 -5.42
CA SER A 113 12.12 -1.60 -6.65
C SER A 113 12.71 -0.95 -7.91
N ARG A 114 13.69 -0.03 -7.79
CA ARG A 114 14.29 0.76 -8.90
C ARG A 114 13.23 1.45 -9.76
N ARG A 115 12.12 1.85 -9.13
CA ARG A 115 10.94 2.43 -9.78
C ARG A 115 11.23 3.76 -10.49
N ASP A 116 12.20 4.52 -10.02
CA ASP A 116 12.67 5.76 -10.62
C ASP A 116 13.31 5.52 -12.00
N GLU A 117 14.13 4.49 -12.12
CA GLU A 117 14.72 4.09 -13.40
C GLU A 117 13.67 3.57 -14.39
N TYR A 118 12.72 2.78 -13.88
CA TYR A 118 11.60 2.28 -14.68
C TYR A 118 10.77 3.46 -15.24
N VAL A 119 10.46 4.45 -14.40
CA VAL A 119 9.72 5.65 -14.81
C VAL A 119 10.53 6.52 -15.78
N ALA A 120 11.86 6.61 -15.60
CA ALA A 120 12.71 7.35 -16.53
C ALA A 120 12.65 6.79 -17.96
N ARG A 121 12.57 5.46 -18.11
CA ARG A 121 12.34 4.80 -19.40
C ARG A 121 10.91 4.99 -19.91
N LEU A 122 9.91 4.79 -19.07
CA LEU A 122 8.50 5.00 -19.43
C LEU A 122 8.24 6.40 -20.01
N ARG A 123 8.88 7.43 -19.44
CA ARG A 123 8.80 8.83 -19.88
C ARG A 123 9.29 9.09 -21.30
N ARG A 124 10.02 8.16 -21.90
CA ARG A 124 10.46 8.25 -23.30
C ARG A 124 9.32 7.97 -24.28
N VAL A 125 8.26 7.28 -23.83
CA VAL A 125 7.14 6.84 -24.66
C VAL A 125 5.86 7.62 -24.33
N ILE A 126 5.57 7.82 -23.04
CA ILE A 126 4.35 8.48 -22.58
C ILE A 126 4.69 9.59 -21.57
N PRO A 127 4.05 10.78 -21.63
CA PRO A 127 4.29 11.83 -20.65
C PRO A 127 3.92 11.39 -19.23
N VAL A 128 4.87 11.54 -18.29
CA VAL A 128 4.65 11.28 -16.86
C VAL A 128 4.98 12.53 -16.06
N ASP A 129 3.96 13.08 -15.40
CA ASP A 129 4.10 14.19 -14.44
C ASP A 129 4.46 13.62 -13.07
N ILE A 130 5.66 13.97 -12.58
CA ILE A 130 6.21 13.44 -11.31
C ILE A 130 6.11 14.52 -10.22
N TYR A 131 5.32 14.24 -9.19
CA TYR A 131 5.11 15.10 -8.03
C TYR A 131 5.87 14.60 -6.81
N GLY A 132 6.45 15.53 -6.05
CA GLY A 132 7.18 15.25 -4.81
C GLY A 132 8.70 15.25 -5.00
N ARG A 133 9.45 14.76 -4.01
CA ARG A 133 10.92 14.88 -3.99
C ARG A 133 11.65 14.15 -5.13
N CYS A 134 11.01 13.19 -5.79
CA CYS A 134 11.60 12.49 -6.94
C CYS A 134 11.28 13.15 -8.29
N GLY A 135 10.56 14.28 -8.30
CA GLY A 135 10.20 15.03 -9.49
C GLY A 135 10.34 16.54 -9.30
N SER A 136 9.92 17.29 -10.31
CA SER A 136 9.94 18.76 -10.29
C SER A 136 8.60 19.38 -9.89
N LEU A 137 7.50 18.62 -9.96
CA LEU A 137 6.19 19.12 -9.61
C LEU A 137 5.97 18.98 -8.10
N GLN A 138 5.19 19.89 -7.54
CA GLN A 138 4.81 19.88 -6.14
C GLN A 138 3.30 19.78 -6.03
N CYS A 139 2.85 19.03 -5.04
CA CYS A 139 1.43 18.90 -4.75
C CYS A 139 1.20 19.24 -3.27
N THR A 140 0.94 20.51 -3.01
CA THR A 140 0.92 21.10 -1.66
C THR A 140 -0.48 21.39 -1.13
N GLY A 141 -1.53 21.09 -1.90
CA GLY A 141 -2.93 21.39 -1.57
C GLY A 141 -3.82 20.16 -1.33
N PRO A 142 -5.02 20.36 -0.77
CA PRO A 142 -6.00 19.28 -0.56
C PRO A 142 -6.57 18.70 -1.86
N THR A 143 -6.38 19.41 -2.99
CA THR A 143 -6.91 19.06 -4.31
C THR A 143 -6.03 18.09 -5.10
N CYS A 144 -4.89 17.69 -4.54
CA CYS A 144 -3.92 16.80 -5.20
C CYS A 144 -4.50 15.46 -5.66
N GLU A 145 -5.44 14.92 -4.90
CA GLU A 145 -6.09 13.66 -5.29
C GLU A 145 -7.24 13.90 -6.27
N GLN A 146 -7.87 15.07 -6.19
CA GLN A 146 -8.94 15.47 -7.11
C GLN A 146 -8.40 15.69 -8.53
N MET A 147 -7.19 16.25 -8.68
CA MET A 147 -6.58 16.41 -10.02
C MET A 147 -6.32 15.08 -10.72
N LEU A 148 -6.08 13.98 -9.97
CA LEU A 148 -6.00 12.64 -10.57
C LEU A 148 -7.32 12.28 -11.27
N SER A 149 -8.43 12.74 -10.71
CA SER A 149 -9.75 12.53 -11.28
C SER A 149 -10.08 13.41 -12.47
N THR A 150 -9.58 14.64 -12.53
CA THR A 150 -9.96 15.59 -13.59
C THR A 150 -8.98 15.60 -14.74
N ASP A 151 -7.69 15.44 -14.46
CA ASP A 151 -6.64 15.78 -15.44
C ASP A 151 -6.00 14.53 -16.03
N TYR A 152 -5.79 13.48 -15.22
CA TYR A 152 -4.96 12.32 -15.56
C TYR A 152 -5.76 11.07 -15.91
N MET A 153 -5.30 10.31 -16.90
CA MET A 153 -5.86 8.99 -17.22
C MET A 153 -5.31 7.89 -16.29
N PHE A 154 -4.02 7.96 -15.97
CA PHE A 154 -3.32 6.94 -15.19
C PHE A 154 -2.62 7.51 -13.97
N TYR A 155 -2.55 6.70 -12.92
CA TYR A 155 -1.77 6.99 -11.72
C TYR A 155 -0.81 5.84 -11.43
N LEU A 156 0.49 6.14 -11.30
CA LEU A 156 1.49 5.12 -10.96
C LEU A 156 1.43 4.79 -9.46
N SER A 157 0.83 3.65 -9.13
CA SER A 157 0.77 3.06 -7.80
C SER A 157 1.99 2.18 -7.52
N TYR A 158 3.19 2.72 -7.77
CA TYR A 158 4.45 1.95 -7.74
C TYR A 158 5.01 1.83 -6.32
N GLU A 159 5.24 0.60 -5.87
CA GLU A 159 5.75 0.33 -4.54
C GLU A 159 7.26 0.52 -4.39
N ASN A 160 7.69 0.76 -3.16
CA ASN A 160 9.11 0.96 -2.83
C ASN A 160 9.94 -0.33 -3.00
N SER A 161 9.28 -1.48 -2.98
CA SER A 161 9.94 -2.79 -3.00
C SER A 161 9.02 -3.87 -3.56
N PHE A 162 9.64 -4.92 -4.10
CA PHE A 162 8.96 -6.12 -4.56
C PHE A 162 8.84 -7.14 -3.44
N CYS A 163 7.88 -6.93 -2.55
CA CYS A 163 7.60 -7.83 -1.44
C CYS A 163 6.21 -8.46 -1.56
N GLN A 164 6.11 -9.73 -1.20
CA GLN A 164 4.87 -10.48 -1.17
C GLN A 164 3.87 -9.80 -0.23
N ASP A 165 2.65 -9.62 -0.72
CA ASP A 165 1.53 -8.99 0.01
C ASP A 165 1.74 -7.49 0.32
N TYR A 166 2.78 -6.85 -0.22
CA TYR A 166 3.07 -5.43 0.03
C TYR A 166 2.31 -4.54 -0.95
N VAL A 167 1.12 -4.09 -0.53
CA VAL A 167 0.26 -3.13 -1.23
C VAL A 167 -0.12 -2.02 -0.25
N THR A 168 0.20 -0.76 -0.57
CA THR A 168 0.07 0.34 0.40
C THR A 168 -0.90 1.43 -0.08
N GLU A 169 -0.87 2.58 0.61
CA GLU A 169 -1.62 3.78 0.26
C GLU A 169 -1.48 4.21 -1.20
N LYS A 170 -0.41 3.83 -1.88
CA LYS A 170 -0.18 4.16 -3.29
C LYS A 170 -1.24 3.51 -4.16
N PHE A 171 -1.60 2.26 -3.90
CA PHE A 171 -2.69 1.59 -4.60
C PHE A 171 -4.04 2.10 -4.10
N PHE A 172 -4.25 2.13 -2.78
CA PHE A 172 -5.54 2.50 -2.20
C PHE A 172 -5.92 3.98 -2.42
N ARG A 173 -4.98 4.86 -2.79
CA ARG A 173 -5.22 6.27 -3.14
C ARG A 173 -6.34 6.44 -4.16
N VAL A 174 -6.36 5.59 -5.18
CA VAL A 174 -7.32 5.75 -6.27
C VAL A 174 -8.73 5.35 -5.85
N PHE A 175 -8.89 4.55 -4.79
CA PHE A 175 -10.20 4.09 -4.30
C PHE A 175 -10.92 5.11 -3.40
N LYS A 176 -10.29 6.27 -3.16
CA LYS A 176 -10.93 7.40 -2.46
C LYS A 176 -12.16 7.92 -3.20
N GLU A 177 -13.03 8.56 -2.43
CA GLU A 177 -14.21 9.25 -2.95
C GLU A 177 -13.80 10.30 -4.01
N ASN A 178 -14.55 10.37 -5.10
CA ASN A 178 -14.35 11.32 -6.20
C ASN A 178 -12.96 11.31 -6.84
N VAL A 179 -12.20 10.23 -6.66
CA VAL A 179 -10.97 9.98 -7.42
C VAL A 179 -11.31 8.99 -8.52
N TYR A 180 -11.20 9.37 -9.79
CA TYR A 180 -11.45 8.50 -10.96
C TYR A 180 -10.23 8.47 -11.87
N VAL A 181 -9.36 7.50 -11.63
CA VAL A 181 -8.12 7.28 -12.39
C VAL A 181 -7.82 5.78 -12.39
N VAL A 182 -7.23 5.28 -13.48
CA VAL A 182 -6.81 3.87 -13.56
C VAL A 182 -5.42 3.73 -12.90
N PRO A 183 -5.26 2.90 -11.86
CA PRO A 183 -3.97 2.66 -11.25
C PRO A 183 -3.11 1.76 -12.15
N VAL A 184 -1.84 2.14 -12.32
CA VAL A 184 -0.80 1.30 -12.92
C VAL A 184 0.09 0.81 -11.77
N VAL A 185 0.05 -0.48 -11.49
CA VAL A 185 0.72 -1.08 -10.33
C VAL A 185 2.09 -1.62 -10.70
N ARG A 186 2.98 -1.58 -9.71
CA ARG A 186 4.29 -2.20 -9.77
C ARG A 186 4.73 -2.55 -8.36
N GLY A 187 4.72 -3.82 -8.01
CA GLY A 187 5.01 -4.30 -6.66
C GLY A 187 5.17 -5.82 -6.64
N GLY A 188 5.53 -6.38 -5.49
CA GLY A 188 5.76 -7.82 -5.34
C GLY A 188 4.54 -8.61 -4.88
N ALA A 189 3.38 -7.96 -4.77
CA ALA A 189 2.14 -8.60 -4.40
C ALA A 189 1.53 -9.34 -5.60
N ASP A 190 0.78 -10.40 -5.30
CA ASP A 190 -0.09 -11.06 -6.27
C ASP A 190 -1.39 -10.26 -6.36
N TYR A 191 -1.43 -9.26 -7.24
CA TYR A 191 -2.60 -8.38 -7.37
C TYR A 191 -3.86 -9.13 -7.81
N ASP A 192 -3.73 -10.19 -8.62
CA ASP A 192 -4.85 -11.01 -9.09
C ASP A 192 -5.52 -11.80 -7.95
N LYS A 193 -4.76 -12.15 -6.91
CA LYS A 193 -5.30 -12.78 -5.71
C LYS A 193 -6.18 -11.84 -4.88
N TYR A 194 -5.90 -10.55 -4.89
CA TYR A 194 -6.54 -9.56 -4.01
C TYR A 194 -7.55 -8.66 -4.74
N PHE A 195 -7.34 -8.43 -6.03
CA PHE A 195 -8.10 -7.47 -6.82
C PHE A 195 -8.53 -8.07 -8.14
N MET A 196 -9.74 -7.73 -8.58
CA MET A 196 -10.27 -8.20 -9.87
C MET A 196 -9.48 -7.58 -11.03
N ARG A 197 -9.12 -8.39 -12.02
CA ARG A 197 -8.57 -7.87 -13.29
C ARG A 197 -9.51 -6.84 -13.91
N GLY A 198 -8.92 -5.90 -14.64
CA GLY A 198 -9.66 -4.80 -15.28
C GLY A 198 -9.97 -3.63 -14.34
N VAL A 199 -9.39 -3.57 -13.14
CA VAL A 199 -9.43 -2.33 -12.31
C VAL A 199 -8.06 -1.68 -12.13
N TYR A 200 -7.03 -2.29 -12.72
CA TYR A 200 -5.66 -1.82 -12.70
C TYR A 200 -4.93 -2.34 -13.95
N VAL A 201 -3.78 -1.74 -14.24
CA VAL A 201 -2.79 -2.24 -15.21
C VAL A 201 -1.56 -2.68 -14.43
N ASP A 202 -1.11 -3.92 -14.57
CA ASP A 202 0.15 -4.36 -13.94
C ASP A 202 1.33 -4.16 -14.88
N SER A 203 2.37 -3.49 -14.40
CA SER A 203 3.64 -3.38 -15.13
C SER A 203 4.28 -4.74 -15.43
N GLU A 204 4.04 -5.77 -14.62
CA GLU A 204 4.62 -7.11 -14.83
C GLU A 204 4.00 -7.85 -16.03
N TRP A 205 2.93 -7.34 -16.63
CA TRP A 205 2.36 -7.90 -17.86
C TRP A 205 3.18 -7.53 -19.12
N PHE A 206 4.17 -6.65 -18.99
CA PHE A 206 4.93 -6.09 -20.10
C PHE A 206 6.41 -6.43 -19.98
N GLU A 207 7.06 -6.68 -21.12
CA GLU A 207 8.50 -6.98 -21.15
C GLU A 207 9.37 -5.76 -20.80
N SER A 208 8.87 -4.55 -21.05
CA SER A 208 9.60 -3.31 -20.84
C SER A 208 8.71 -2.12 -20.43
N PRO A 209 9.28 -1.06 -19.82
CA PRO A 209 8.59 0.21 -19.61
C PRO A 209 8.03 0.81 -20.89
N GLU A 210 8.70 0.61 -22.03
CA GLU A 210 8.27 1.11 -23.32
C GLU A 210 7.05 0.35 -23.86
N ASP A 211 6.96 -0.97 -23.65
CA ASP A 211 5.77 -1.78 -23.95
C ASP A 211 4.58 -1.34 -23.12
N LEU A 212 4.77 -1.15 -21.81
CA LEU A 212 3.74 -0.56 -20.95
C LEU A 212 3.32 0.82 -21.48
N GLY A 213 4.26 1.68 -21.84
CA GLY A 213 3.98 3.00 -22.39
C GLY A 213 3.11 2.95 -23.65
N ARG A 214 3.40 2.04 -24.58
CA ARG A 214 2.58 1.83 -25.79
C ARG A 214 1.18 1.34 -25.45
N HIS A 215 1.06 0.35 -24.57
CA HIS A 215 -0.24 -0.15 -24.13
C HIS A 215 -1.08 0.95 -23.46
N LEU A 216 -0.46 1.79 -22.62
CA LEU A 216 -1.16 2.91 -22.01
C LEU A 216 -1.65 3.90 -23.06
N LEU A 217 -0.87 4.19 -24.11
CA LEU A 217 -1.31 5.04 -25.22
C LEU A 217 -2.50 4.43 -25.99
N GLU A 218 -2.48 3.12 -26.26
CA GLU A 218 -3.61 2.41 -26.87
C GLU A 218 -4.87 2.50 -26.01
N LEU A 219 -4.71 2.27 -24.70
CA LEU A 219 -5.80 2.37 -23.72
C LEU A 219 -6.32 3.81 -23.55
N MET A 220 -5.52 4.84 -23.85
CA MET A 220 -6.01 6.21 -23.90
C MET A 220 -7.01 6.40 -25.02
N GLU A 221 -6.86 5.71 -26.16
CA GLU A 221 -7.76 5.80 -27.32
C GLU A 221 -8.99 4.89 -27.18
N ASP A 222 -8.89 3.79 -26.42
CA ASP A 222 -10.01 2.90 -26.13
C ASP A 222 -10.90 3.43 -25.00
N GLU A 223 -11.83 4.32 -25.37
CA GLU A 223 -12.79 4.93 -24.45
C GLU A 223 -13.67 3.89 -23.74
N GLU A 224 -14.07 2.82 -24.40
CA GLU A 224 -14.96 1.81 -23.82
C GLU A 224 -14.24 1.03 -22.72
N THR A 225 -13.07 0.49 -23.02
CA THR A 225 -12.28 -0.27 -22.04
C THR A 225 -11.89 0.62 -20.86
N TYR A 226 -11.40 1.84 -21.12
CA TYR A 226 -11.00 2.75 -20.04
C TYR A 226 -12.18 3.09 -19.10
N VAL A 227 -13.36 3.37 -19.65
CA VAL A 227 -14.57 3.64 -18.84
C VAL A 227 -15.03 2.41 -18.08
N ASP A 228 -14.96 1.22 -18.69
CA ASP A 228 -15.29 -0.04 -18.00
C ASP A 228 -14.37 -0.26 -16.80
N MET A 229 -13.07 0.03 -16.94
CA MET A 229 -12.12 -0.05 -15.82
C MET A 229 -12.49 0.89 -14.68
N LEU A 230 -12.82 2.15 -14.97
CA LEU A 230 -13.26 3.12 -13.96
C LEU A 230 -14.56 2.68 -13.29
N TRP A 231 -15.49 2.12 -14.08
CA TRP A 231 -16.79 1.65 -13.60
C TRP A 231 -16.63 0.45 -12.67
N ARG A 232 -15.89 -0.59 -13.07
CA ARG A 232 -15.57 -1.76 -12.21
C ARG A 232 -14.90 -1.33 -10.92
N ARG A 233 -13.88 -0.47 -11.02
CA ARG A 233 -13.15 0.06 -9.87
C ARG A 233 -14.08 0.82 -8.91
N ALA A 234 -15.08 1.55 -9.40
CA ALA A 234 -16.03 2.26 -8.54
C ALA A 234 -16.98 1.34 -7.74
N HIS A 235 -17.04 0.04 -8.05
CA HIS A 235 -17.77 -0.96 -7.25
C HIS A 235 -16.97 -1.48 -6.06
N PHE A 236 -15.70 -1.12 -5.94
CA PHE A 236 -14.93 -1.39 -4.74
C PHE A 236 -15.43 -0.42 -3.66
N LEU A 237 -16.38 -0.90 -2.85
CA LEU A 237 -16.92 -0.17 -1.71
C LEU A 237 -15.84 -0.08 -0.64
N TYR A 238 -15.30 1.12 -0.45
CA TYR A 238 -14.45 1.40 0.68
C TYR A 238 -15.33 1.66 1.91
N HIS A 239 -15.12 0.93 3.00
CA HIS A 239 -15.83 1.18 4.25
C HIS A 239 -15.24 2.40 4.97
N GLU A 240 -16.09 3.40 5.28
CA GLU A 240 -15.77 4.62 6.05
C GLU A 240 -14.94 4.40 7.31
N HIS A 241 -15.03 3.19 7.85
CA HIS A 241 -14.59 2.81 9.16
C HIS A 241 -13.49 1.76 9.11
N GLY A 242 -12.69 1.67 8.04
CA GLY A 242 -11.66 0.62 7.89
C GLY A 242 -10.75 0.40 9.11
N ILE A 243 -10.46 1.44 9.91
CA ILE A 243 -9.72 1.31 11.19
C ILE A 243 -10.58 0.75 12.31
N VAL A 244 -11.85 1.17 12.40
CA VAL A 244 -12.81 0.62 13.37
C VAL A 244 -13.11 -0.82 13.01
N ASP A 245 -13.34 -1.14 11.73
CA ASP A 245 -13.52 -2.50 11.22
C ASP A 245 -12.30 -3.37 11.52
N ALA A 246 -11.10 -2.82 11.31
CA ALA A 246 -9.87 -3.50 11.66
C ALA A 246 -9.83 -3.83 13.16
N LYS A 247 -10.16 -2.86 14.02
CA LYS A 247 -10.23 -3.05 15.47
C LYS A 247 -11.36 -4.02 15.86
N CYS A 248 -12.52 -3.99 15.22
CA CYS A 248 -13.62 -4.94 15.42
C CYS A 248 -13.18 -6.36 15.10
N GLN A 249 -12.51 -6.55 13.96
CA GLN A 249 -11.98 -7.86 13.57
C GLN A 249 -10.89 -8.33 14.53
N LEU A 250 -10.01 -7.44 14.99
CA LEU A 250 -9.02 -7.78 16.02
C LEU A 250 -9.72 -8.25 17.30
N CYS A 251 -10.69 -7.48 17.79
CA CYS A 251 -11.46 -7.84 18.98
C CYS A 251 -12.16 -9.19 18.80
N HIS A 252 -12.86 -9.39 17.69
CA HIS A 252 -13.51 -10.66 17.36
C HIS A 252 -12.51 -11.84 17.34
N ARG A 253 -11.32 -11.66 16.74
CA ARG A 253 -10.29 -12.70 16.67
C ARG A 253 -9.67 -13.00 18.03
N LEU A 254 -9.48 -12.00 18.90
CA LEU A 254 -8.98 -12.19 20.26
C LEU A 254 -9.98 -12.97 21.13
N HIS A 255 -11.28 -12.76 20.94
CA HIS A 255 -12.33 -13.59 21.57
C HIS A 255 -12.43 -15.01 20.99
N ASN A 256 -11.75 -15.28 19.87
CA ASN A 256 -11.81 -16.56 19.15
C ASN A 256 -10.39 -17.10 18.83
N VAL A 257 -9.43 -16.91 19.74
CA VAL A 257 -8.01 -17.26 19.53
C VAL A 257 -7.81 -18.74 19.17
N HIS A 258 -8.61 -19.64 19.74
CA HIS A 258 -8.56 -21.08 19.42
C HIS A 258 -8.80 -21.37 17.92
N ARG A 259 -9.52 -20.48 17.23
CA ARG A 259 -9.84 -20.60 15.80
C ARG A 259 -8.88 -19.84 14.91
N PHE A 260 -8.36 -18.70 15.38
CA PHE A 260 -7.66 -17.74 14.52
C PHE A 260 -6.17 -17.54 14.85
N ALA A 261 -5.70 -18.00 16.02
CA ALA A 261 -4.33 -17.80 16.42
C ALA A 261 -3.38 -18.59 15.50
N LYS A 262 -2.39 -17.89 14.95
CA LYS A 262 -1.27 -18.51 14.24
C LYS A 262 0.03 -18.00 14.83
N THR A 263 0.87 -18.91 15.30
CA THR A 263 2.18 -18.60 15.90
C THR A 263 3.29 -18.71 14.89
N TYR A 264 4.26 -17.81 14.98
CA TYR A 264 5.43 -17.71 14.12
C TYR A 264 6.67 -17.70 14.98
N PRO A 265 7.47 -18.78 14.96
CA PRO A 265 8.62 -18.94 15.84
C PRO A 265 9.73 -17.89 15.69
N ASP A 266 9.79 -17.24 14.54
CA ASP A 266 10.67 -16.13 14.36
C ASP A 266 9.94 -15.07 13.54
N LEU A 267 9.66 -13.96 14.21
CA LEU A 267 9.02 -12.81 13.57
C LEU A 267 9.92 -12.20 12.50
N TYR A 268 11.23 -12.17 12.74
CA TYR A 268 12.20 -11.65 11.80
C TYR A 268 12.27 -12.53 10.54
N GLU A 269 12.50 -13.83 10.72
CA GLU A 269 12.49 -14.80 9.62
C GLU A 269 11.19 -14.72 8.82
N TRP A 270 10.04 -14.76 9.49
CA TRP A 270 8.75 -14.68 8.83
C TRP A 270 8.58 -13.42 7.97
N ASN A 271 9.11 -12.29 8.44
CA ASN A 271 8.95 -11.02 7.75
C ASN A 271 10.01 -10.81 6.65
N HIS A 272 11.21 -11.36 6.76
CA HIS A 272 12.34 -11.02 5.87
C HIS A 272 12.68 -12.14 4.89
N HIS A 273 12.58 -13.41 5.29
CA HIS A 273 13.11 -14.51 4.50
C HIS A 273 12.21 -14.85 3.30
N ASN A 274 12.75 -14.70 2.08
CA ASN A 274 12.06 -14.94 0.81
C ASN A 274 10.74 -14.19 0.63
N ARG A 275 10.52 -13.12 1.40
CA ARG A 275 9.33 -12.28 1.30
C ARG A 275 9.50 -11.22 0.22
N CYS A 276 10.73 -10.82 -0.10
CA CYS A 276 11.02 -9.83 -1.13
C CYS A 276 11.97 -10.39 -2.18
N ARG A 277 11.77 -10.01 -3.44
CA ARG A 277 12.65 -10.35 -4.56
C ARG A 277 13.24 -9.10 -5.20
N PRO A 278 14.44 -9.15 -5.80
CA PRO A 278 14.96 -8.02 -6.57
C PRO A 278 14.06 -7.73 -7.79
N PRO A 279 14.09 -6.50 -8.33
CA PRO A 279 13.45 -6.20 -9.61
C PRO A 279 14.07 -7.04 -10.72
N ASN A 280 13.26 -7.44 -11.71
CA ASN A 280 13.74 -8.15 -12.88
C ASN A 280 14.72 -7.28 -13.66
N THR A 281 15.96 -7.72 -13.80
CA THR A 281 17.00 -6.92 -14.48
C THR A 281 16.74 -6.77 -15.97
N ASN A 282 15.98 -7.67 -16.60
CA ASN A 282 15.70 -7.59 -18.03
C ASN A 282 14.78 -6.41 -18.36
N GLU A 283 13.77 -6.13 -17.53
CA GLU A 283 12.92 -4.94 -17.63
C GLU A 283 13.70 -3.63 -17.44
N LEU A 284 14.87 -3.69 -16.77
CA LEU A 284 15.74 -2.54 -16.51
C LEU A 284 16.91 -2.44 -17.50
N ARG A 285 17.16 -3.46 -18.33
CA ARG A 285 18.18 -3.40 -19.39
C ARG A 285 17.72 -2.42 -20.46
N ASP A 286 18.35 -1.26 -20.47
CA ASP A 286 18.24 -0.30 -21.56
C ASP A 286 19.11 -0.81 -22.71
N THR A 287 18.50 -1.18 -23.83
CA THR A 287 19.24 -1.57 -25.04
C THR A 287 19.85 -0.36 -25.75
N ASN A 288 19.64 0.86 -25.24
CA ASN A 288 20.24 2.10 -25.71
C ASN A 288 21.20 2.72 -24.65
N PRO A 289 22.52 2.43 -24.72
CA PRO A 289 23.45 2.55 -23.58
C PRO A 289 23.92 3.97 -23.20
N VAL A 290 23.46 5.04 -23.85
CA VAL A 290 24.07 6.39 -23.71
C VAL A 290 23.78 7.07 -22.36
N PHE A 291 22.82 6.59 -21.56
CA PHE A 291 22.31 7.33 -20.40
C PHE A 291 22.95 6.99 -19.03
N TRP A 292 23.71 5.89 -18.92
CA TRP A 292 24.12 5.32 -17.62
C TRP A 292 25.39 5.91 -16.98
N GLN A 293 26.08 6.86 -17.62
CA GLN A 293 27.33 7.42 -17.08
C GLN A 293 27.17 8.33 -15.83
N LEU A 294 25.96 8.55 -15.31
CA LEU A 294 25.72 9.59 -14.28
C LEU A 294 25.15 9.13 -12.93
N VAL A 295 24.81 7.86 -12.68
CA VAL A 295 24.00 7.48 -11.48
C VAL A 295 24.68 6.49 -10.51
N SER A 296 25.84 5.93 -10.85
CA SER A 296 26.39 4.77 -10.13
C SER A 296 27.45 5.12 -9.07
N LEU A 297 27.11 5.82 -7.99
CA LEU A 297 27.99 5.89 -6.80
C LEU A 297 27.17 5.91 -5.50
N ASN A 298 27.05 4.72 -4.88
CA ASN A 298 27.15 4.44 -3.43
C ASN A 298 26.21 3.30 -3.00
N SER A 299 26.80 2.17 -2.61
CA SER A 299 26.12 1.01 -2.02
C SER A 299 26.89 0.60 -0.77
N PHE A 300 26.22 0.21 0.32
CA PHE A 300 26.82 -0.61 1.37
C PHE A 300 25.79 -1.54 2.06
N SER A 301 26.34 -2.63 2.59
CA SER A 301 25.78 -3.94 2.97
C SER A 301 25.18 -4.04 4.38
N ALA A 302 24.41 -5.11 4.65
CA ALA A 302 23.83 -5.45 5.95
C ALA A 302 24.15 -6.92 6.39
N GLU A 303 24.28 -7.13 7.70
CA GLU A 303 24.50 -8.42 8.42
C GLU A 303 23.30 -8.74 9.37
N PRO A 304 23.14 -9.99 9.87
CA PRO A 304 21.83 -10.52 10.32
C PRO A 304 21.62 -10.55 11.86
N ALA A 305 20.35 -10.72 12.30
CA ALA A 305 19.92 -10.82 13.71
C ALA A 305 18.92 -12.00 13.97
N PRO A 306 18.64 -12.39 15.25
CA PRO A 306 18.20 -13.73 15.66
C PRO A 306 16.70 -13.91 16.04
N THR A 307 16.32 -15.17 16.27
CA THR A 307 14.95 -15.76 16.29
C THR A 307 14.19 -15.71 17.63
N GLY A 308 12.86 -15.46 17.61
CA GLY A 308 11.93 -15.66 18.76
C GLY A 308 10.41 -15.65 18.43
N ASN A 309 9.63 -16.52 19.12
CA ASN A 309 8.26 -16.93 18.70
C ASN A 309 7.13 -15.92 19.04
N VAL A 310 6.46 -15.38 18.02
CA VAL A 310 5.36 -14.38 18.08
C VAL A 310 4.07 -14.88 17.38
N THR A 311 2.90 -14.64 17.95
CA THR A 311 1.60 -14.92 17.30
C THR A 311 1.22 -13.79 16.34
N LEU A 312 0.82 -14.10 15.10
CA LEU A 312 0.44 -13.09 14.11
C LEU A 312 -1.03 -13.20 13.72
N CYS A 313 -1.72 -12.08 13.76
CA CYS A 313 -2.97 -11.88 13.04
C CYS A 313 -2.65 -11.34 11.65
N LYS A 314 -2.45 -12.23 10.68
CA LYS A 314 -2.33 -11.85 9.27
C LYS A 314 -3.74 -11.65 8.70
N ASN A 315 -4.02 -10.41 8.30
CA ASN A 315 -5.07 -9.89 7.41
C ASN A 315 -5.65 -8.62 8.03
N PHE A 316 -5.04 -7.49 7.70
CA PHE A 316 -5.77 -6.23 7.68
C PHE A 316 -5.75 -5.68 6.26
N MET A 317 -6.96 -5.40 5.80
CA MET A 317 -7.39 -4.95 4.48
C MET A 317 -7.69 -6.07 3.48
N LEU A 318 -9.00 -6.14 3.20
CA LEU A 318 -9.61 -6.76 2.03
C LEU A 318 -9.07 -6.12 0.75
#